data_AF-B9TH15-F1
#
_entry.id   AF-B9TH15-F1
#
_cell.length_a   1.000
_cell.length_b   1.000
_cell.length_c   1.000
_cell.angle_alpha   90.00
_cell.angle_beta   90.00
_cell.angle_gamma   90.00
#
_symmetry.space_group_name_H-M   'P 1'
#
loop_
_entity.id
_entity.type
_entity.pdbx_description
1 polymer ?
#
loop_
_entity_poly.entity_id
_entity_poly.type
_entity_poly.pdbx_seq_one_letter_code
_entity_poly.pdbx_strand_id
1 'polypeptide(L)'
;MLENFSDERRAKQQAFIDRYKNASPDFQDKVGYAASKYKEDMLTLASKYVGHHFGCLALTLEMPFKDNADLPDPHVGWNGARSAALGAAILQPILLSLDDY
;
A
#
# COMPACT_ATOMS: atom_id res chain seq x y z
N MET A 1 -0.50 -15.87 9.10
CA MET A 1 -1.28 -14.64 8.84
C MET A 1 -1.73 -14.09 10.19
N LEU A 2 -2.15 -12.82 10.35
CA LEU A 2 -2.75 -12.41 11.64
C LEU A 2 -3.95 -13.35 11.81
N GLU A 3 -4.26 -13.80 13.03
CA GLU A 3 -5.34 -14.79 13.23
C GLU A 3 -6.65 -14.39 12.52
N ASN A 4 -6.92 -13.09 12.43
CA ASN A 4 -8.12 -12.54 11.79
C ASN A 4 -7.91 -12.04 10.33
N PHE A 5 -6.83 -12.41 9.65
CA PHE A 5 -6.62 -12.07 8.24
C PHE A 5 -7.16 -13.19 7.33
N SER A 6 -8.46 -13.10 7.05
CA SER A 6 -9.20 -14.05 6.21
C SER A 6 -8.85 -13.93 4.73
N ASP A 7 -9.27 -14.93 3.94
CA ASP A 7 -9.10 -14.92 2.48
C ASP A 7 -9.89 -13.79 1.81
N GLU A 8 -11.06 -13.42 2.36
CA GLU A 8 -11.81 -12.25 1.89
C GLU A 8 -10.99 -10.96 2.07
N ARG A 9 -10.36 -10.77 3.22
CA ARG A 9 -9.51 -9.60 3.49
C ARG A 9 -8.28 -9.57 2.59
N ARG A 10 -7.71 -10.74 2.31
CA ARG A 10 -6.63 -10.90 1.32
C ARG A 10 -7.08 -10.46 -0.06
N ALA A 11 -8.26 -10.89 -0.50
CA ALA A 11 -8.81 -10.54 -1.81
C ALA A 11 -9.06 -9.03 -1.92
N LYS A 12 -9.66 -8.40 -0.91
CA LYS A 12 -9.86 -6.94 -0.87
C LYS A 12 -8.54 -6.17 -0.91
N GLN A 13 -7.53 -6.63 -0.17
CA GLN A 13 -6.20 -6.02 -0.22
C GLN A 13 -5.57 -6.14 -1.62
N GLN A 14 -5.65 -7.31 -2.24
CA GLN A 14 -5.10 -7.49 -3.59
C GLN A 14 -5.83 -6.63 -4.62
N ALA A 15 -7.16 -6.56 -4.55
CA ALA A 15 -7.95 -5.70 -5.43
C ALA A 15 -7.55 -4.22 -5.31
N PHE A 16 -7.33 -3.72 -4.09
CA PHE A 16 -6.85 -2.36 -3.87
C PHE A 16 -5.45 -2.15 -4.47
N ILE A 17 -4.53 -3.09 -4.28
CA ILE A 17 -3.17 -3.06 -4.86
C ILE A 17 -3.24 -3.00 -6.39
N ASP A 18 -4.05 -3.84 -7.01
CA ASP A 18 -4.20 -3.88 -8.47
C ASP A 18 -4.80 -2.59 -9.02
N ARG A 19 -5.81 -2.04 -8.34
CA ARG A 19 -6.39 -0.73 -8.67
C ARG A 19 -5.37 0.39 -8.54
N TYR A 20 -4.50 0.35 -7.53
CA TYR A 20 -3.50 1.40 -7.34
C TYR A 20 -2.39 1.33 -8.40
N LYS A 21 -1.98 0.12 -8.81
CA LYS A 21 -1.05 -0.08 -9.94
C LYS A 21 -1.61 0.49 -11.25
N ASN A 22 -2.93 0.37 -11.44
CA ASN A 22 -3.60 0.98 -12.60
C ASN A 22 -3.71 2.50 -12.48
N ALA A 23 -3.86 3.04 -11.27
CA ALA A 23 -4.02 4.47 -11.03
C ALA A 23 -2.70 5.26 -11.09
N SER A 24 -1.57 4.64 -10.77
CA SER A 24 -0.26 5.29 -10.81
C SER A 24 0.84 4.34 -11.31
N PRO A 25 1.58 4.72 -12.37
CA PRO A 25 2.74 3.94 -12.82
C PRO A 25 3.92 4.01 -11.84
N ASP A 26 3.89 4.91 -10.85
CA ASP A 26 4.88 4.96 -9.78
C ASP A 26 4.65 3.88 -8.69
N PHE A 27 3.46 3.28 -8.63
CA PHE A 27 3.16 2.24 -7.65
C PHE A 27 3.44 0.84 -8.20
N GLN A 28 4.10 0.00 -7.39
CA GLN A 28 4.45 -1.38 -7.74
C GLN A 28 4.40 -2.31 -6.52
N ASP A 29 4.32 -3.61 -6.75
CA ASP A 29 4.22 -4.66 -5.71
C ASP A 29 5.29 -5.76 -5.83
N LYS A 30 6.32 -5.56 -6.66
CA LYS A 30 7.42 -6.51 -6.91
C LYS A 30 8.54 -6.42 -5.87
N VAL A 31 8.89 -5.20 -5.45
CA VAL A 31 9.95 -4.91 -4.47
C VAL A 31 9.32 -4.23 -3.26
N GLY A 32 9.53 -4.80 -2.08
CA GLY A 32 9.01 -4.26 -0.84
C GLY A 32 9.51 -5.06 0.37
N TYR A 33 8.98 -4.75 1.55
CA TYR A 33 9.30 -5.52 2.74
C TYR A 33 8.81 -6.97 2.61
N ALA A 34 9.68 -7.91 2.97
CA ALA A 34 9.30 -9.32 3.02
C ALA A 34 8.08 -9.52 3.93
N ALA A 35 7.17 -10.39 3.52
CA ALA A 35 6.02 -10.77 4.34
C ALA A 35 6.53 -11.26 5.70
N SER A 36 6.28 -10.47 6.74
CA SER A 36 6.86 -10.71 8.04
C SER A 36 6.18 -11.92 8.69
N LYS A 37 6.97 -12.85 9.24
CA LYS A 37 6.42 -13.95 10.05
C LYS A 37 5.88 -13.35 11.34
N TYR A 38 4.64 -13.69 11.65
CA TYR A 38 3.87 -13.26 12.82
C TYR A 38 4.69 -13.25 14.10
N LYS A 39 4.75 -12.08 14.72
CA LYS A 39 5.17 -11.88 16.09
C LYS A 39 4.22 -10.86 16.71
N GLU A 40 3.87 -11.08 17.97
CA GLU A 40 2.93 -10.26 18.73
C GLU A 40 3.38 -8.79 18.81
N ASP A 41 4.71 -8.57 18.76
CA ASP A 41 5.35 -7.26 18.66
C ASP A 41 4.90 -6.43 17.44
N MET A 42 4.42 -7.06 16.36
CA MET A 42 3.97 -6.36 15.15
C MET A 42 2.69 -5.56 15.35
N LEU A 43 1.90 -5.86 16.39
CA LEU A 43 0.71 -5.07 16.72
C LEU A 43 1.06 -3.69 17.31
N THR A 44 2.35 -3.40 17.53
CA THR A 44 2.82 -2.02 17.81
C THR A 44 2.89 -1.15 16.55
N LEU A 45 2.87 -1.75 15.35
CA LEU A 45 2.83 -1.03 14.08
C LEU A 45 1.41 -0.61 13.73
N ALA A 46 1.22 0.67 13.40
CA ALA A 46 -0.10 1.28 13.21
C ALA A 46 -1.00 0.51 12.22
N SER A 47 -0.51 0.20 11.02
CA SER A 47 -1.31 -0.51 10.01
C SER A 47 -1.69 -1.93 10.43
N LYS A 48 -0.82 -2.62 11.18
CA LYS A 48 -1.10 -3.96 11.71
C LYS A 48 -2.11 -3.90 12.86
N TYR A 49 -1.95 -2.96 13.78
CA TYR A 49 -2.91 -2.72 14.85
C TYR A 49 -4.30 -2.40 14.30
N VAL A 50 -4.41 -1.40 13.42
CA VAL A 50 -5.68 -0.95 12.83
C VAL A 50 -6.34 -2.09 12.06
N GLY A 51 -5.59 -2.78 11.21
CA GLY A 51 -6.11 -3.95 10.49
C GLY A 51 -6.57 -5.06 11.43
N HIS A 52 -5.82 -5.35 12.50
CA HIS A 52 -6.22 -6.37 13.47
C HIS A 52 -7.48 -5.98 14.23
N HIS A 53 -7.50 -4.77 14.79
CA HIS A 53 -8.52 -4.29 15.71
C HIS A 53 -9.85 -3.98 15.02
N PHE A 54 -9.82 -3.34 13.84
CA PHE A 54 -11.04 -2.92 13.12
C PHE A 54 -11.44 -3.87 11.99
N GLY A 55 -10.61 -4.85 11.66
CA GLY A 55 -10.90 -5.78 10.55
C GLY A 55 -10.90 -5.13 9.15
N CYS A 56 -10.45 -3.88 9.02
CA CYS A 56 -10.51 -3.14 7.76
C CYS A 56 -9.28 -3.38 6.87
N LEU A 57 -9.31 -2.82 5.65
CA LEU A 57 -8.11 -2.63 4.84
C LEU A 57 -7.22 -1.59 5.54
N ALA A 58 -5.97 -1.96 5.82
CA ALA A 58 -5.01 -1.09 6.50
C ALA A 58 -3.60 -1.38 5.95
N LEU A 59 -3.00 -0.38 5.30
CA LEU A 59 -1.72 -0.51 4.60
C LEU A 59 -0.75 0.58 5.05
N THR A 60 0.54 0.25 4.97
CA THR A 60 1.62 1.25 5.02
C THR A 60 2.06 1.50 3.58
N LEU A 61 2.02 2.75 3.14
CA LEU A 61 2.56 3.18 1.85
C LEU A 61 3.96 3.77 2.08
N GLU A 62 4.93 3.32 1.28
CA GLU A 62 6.32 3.76 1.36
C GLU A 62 6.70 4.48 0.07
N MET A 63 7.45 5.58 0.17
CA MET A 63 8.01 6.32 -0.96
C MET A 63 9.53 6.37 -0.86
N PRO A 64 10.26 6.27 -1.98
CA PRO A 64 11.72 6.24 -1.93
C PRO A 64 12.31 7.62 -1.59
N PHE A 65 13.32 7.65 -0.70
CA PHE A 65 14.19 8.83 -0.54
C PHE A 65 15.13 9.04 -1.74
N LYS A 66 15.42 7.96 -2.48
CA LYS A 66 16.27 8.00 -3.69
C LYS A 66 15.41 8.37 -4.89
N ASP A 67 14.95 7.36 -5.62
CA ASP A 67 14.12 7.49 -6.80
C ASP A 67 13.30 6.21 -7.01
N ASN A 68 12.29 6.28 -7.85
CA ASN A 68 11.64 5.11 -8.43
C ASN A 68 12.55 4.51 -9.51
N ALA A 69 13.11 3.33 -9.24
CA ALA A 69 14.01 2.65 -10.18
C ALA A 69 13.33 2.22 -11.50
N ASP A 70 12.00 2.04 -11.49
CA ASP A 70 11.24 1.68 -12.69
C ASP A 70 11.00 2.90 -13.61
N LEU A 71 10.99 4.10 -13.04
CA LEU A 71 10.77 5.38 -13.72
C LEU A 71 11.69 6.47 -13.14
N PRO A 72 13.00 6.40 -13.41
CA PRO A 72 13.97 7.31 -12.80
C PRO A 72 13.91 8.70 -13.43
N ASP A 73 14.11 9.72 -12.61
CA ASP A 73 14.35 11.09 -13.03
C ASP A 73 15.74 11.53 -12.52
N PRO A 74 16.76 11.60 -13.38
CA PRO A 74 18.12 11.92 -12.95
C PRO A 74 18.31 13.37 -12.50
N HIS A 75 17.35 14.28 -12.76
CA HIS A 75 17.46 15.68 -12.37
C HIS A 75 16.99 15.92 -10.94
N VAL A 76 15.94 15.22 -10.50
CA VAL A 76 15.28 15.49 -9.22
C VAL A 76 15.03 14.24 -8.37
N GLY A 77 15.19 13.04 -8.93
CA GLY A 77 14.86 11.78 -8.27
C GLY A 77 13.39 11.67 -7.90
N TRP A 78 13.11 11.04 -6.76
CA TRP A 78 11.82 11.17 -6.12
C TRP A 78 11.74 12.51 -5.38
N ASN A 79 10.65 13.23 -5.54
CA ASN A 79 10.49 14.57 -4.95
C ASN A 79 9.06 14.82 -4.47
N GLY A 80 8.83 16.01 -3.91
CA GLY A 80 7.52 16.42 -3.39
C GLY A 80 6.41 16.45 -4.44
N ALA A 81 6.72 16.81 -5.70
CA ALA A 81 5.73 16.82 -6.78
C ALA A 81 5.26 15.40 -7.13
N ARG A 82 6.18 14.43 -7.18
CA ARG A 82 5.83 13.01 -7.40
C ARG A 82 5.06 12.42 -6.22
N SER A 83 5.43 12.76 -4.99
CA SER A 83 4.62 12.43 -3.80
C SER A 83 3.20 12.99 -3.88
N ALA A 84 3.04 14.25 -4.29
CA ALA A 84 1.72 14.88 -4.43
C ALA A 84 0.89 14.21 -5.54
N ALA A 85 1.51 13.90 -6.69
CA ALA A 85 0.85 13.19 -7.78
C ALA A 85 0.40 11.78 -7.36
N LEU A 86 1.26 11.04 -6.64
CA LEU A 86 0.91 9.73 -6.09
C LEU A 86 -0.24 9.83 -5.06
N GLY A 87 -0.21 10.87 -4.21
CA GLY A 87 -1.28 11.18 -3.26
C GLY A 87 -2.61 11.57 -3.92
N ALA A 88 -2.59 12.18 -5.11
CA ALA A 88 -3.80 12.38 -5.90
C ALA A 88 -4.28 11.06 -6.53
N ALA A 89 -3.35 10.25 -7.05
CA ALA A 89 -3.66 8.99 -7.72
C ALA A 89 -4.32 7.96 -6.79
N ILE A 90 -3.97 7.93 -5.49
CA ILE A 90 -4.58 6.99 -4.52
C ILE A 90 -6.09 7.22 -4.32
N LEU A 91 -6.63 8.38 -4.68
CA LEU A 91 -8.06 8.63 -4.57
C LEU A 91 -8.88 7.70 -5.47
N GLN A 92 -8.32 7.29 -6.62
CA GLN A 92 -8.98 6.37 -7.55
C GLN A 92 -9.18 4.95 -6.98
N PRO A 93 -8.15 4.25 -6.46
CA PRO A 93 -8.36 2.96 -5.82
C PRO A 93 -9.22 3.06 -4.55
N ILE A 94 -9.19 4.17 -3.80
CA ILE A 94 -10.11 4.40 -2.68
C ILE A 94 -11.56 4.43 -3.17
N LEU A 95 -11.86 5.24 -4.20
CA LEU A 95 -13.21 5.32 -4.78
C LEU A 95 -13.71 3.95 -5.25
N LEU A 96 -12.87 3.22 -6.00
CA LEU A 96 -13.21 1.91 -6.54
C LEU A 96 -13.36 0.81 -5.47
N SER A 97 -12.85 1.04 -4.26
CA SER A 97 -12.96 0.11 -3.12
C SER A 97 -14.16 0.39 -2.23
N LEU A 98 -14.89 1.47 -2.42
CA LEU A 98 -16.08 1.77 -1.61
C LEU A 98 -17.17 0.70 -1.77
N ASP A 99 -17.28 0.10 -2.96
CA ASP A 99 -18.29 -0.92 -3.29
C ASP A 99 -17.89 -2.35 -2.84
N ASP A 100 -16.68 -2.54 -2.29
CA ASP A 100 -16.23 -3.84 -1.78
C ASP A 100 -16.81 -4.17 -0.38
N TYR A 101 -17.54 -3.24 0.23
CA TYR A 101 -18.00 -3.28 1.62
C TYR A 101 -19.50 -3.07 1.77
#